data_AF-A0A374P9M9-F1
#
_entry.id   AF-A0A374P9M9-F1
#
_cell.length_a   1.000
_cell.length_b   1.000
_cell.length_c   1.000
_cell.angle_alpha   90.00
_cell.angle_beta   90.00
_cell.angle_gamma   90.00
#
_symmetry.space_group_name_H-M   'P 1'
#
loop_
_entity.id
_entity.type
_entity.pdbx_description
1 polymer ?
#
loop_
_entity_poly.entity_id
_entity_poly.type
_entity_poly.pdbx_seq_one_letter_code
_entity_poly.pdbx_strand_id
1 'polypeptide(L)'
;MRTSHKKHFIRTKASRKGAAFAEQRLIGLIGAGPAVGVTHTAVTMAGYLTGICRRRCAVLEWNDHGAFERLEESCLGKKNSGCRGSFRILDVDYYRNAGTETLVLCKKLRYQEVIVDYGAAAGGNQEEFFRCDRQFLLAGLSEWQTGAFLETAGAWKRAGTGWETLAVFGSEETRKNMEKELGLSIRRVPVSVDAFTVTETVMDFYQQIL
;
A
#
# COMPACT_ATOMS: atom_id res chain seq x y z
N MET A 1 -28.72 -33.35 60.35
CA MET A 1 -28.49 -31.91 60.09
C MET A 1 -27.27 -31.77 59.18
N ARG A 2 -27.46 -31.51 57.88
CA ARG A 2 -26.43 -31.02 56.94
C ARG A 2 -27.16 -30.48 55.71
N THR A 3 -27.51 -29.21 55.76
CA THR A 3 -28.16 -28.46 54.68
C THR A 3 -27.09 -28.03 53.67
N SER A 4 -27.26 -28.46 52.42
CA SER A 4 -26.40 -28.12 51.28
C SER A 4 -26.78 -26.73 50.75
N HIS A 5 -25.89 -25.75 50.91
CA HIS A 5 -26.06 -24.41 50.33
C HIS A 5 -25.55 -24.39 48.88
N LYS A 6 -26.47 -24.45 47.91
CA LYS A 6 -26.19 -24.15 46.50
C LYS A 6 -25.99 -22.64 46.33
N LYS A 7 -24.75 -22.19 46.12
CA LYS A 7 -24.46 -20.80 45.71
C LYS A 7 -24.93 -20.59 44.26
N HIS A 8 -25.96 -19.77 44.07
CA HIS A 8 -26.39 -19.31 42.75
C HIS A 8 -25.37 -18.31 42.20
N PHE A 9 -24.62 -18.71 41.17
CA PHE A 9 -23.75 -17.81 40.43
C PHE A 9 -24.60 -17.04 39.40
N ILE A 10 -24.95 -15.79 39.72
CA ILE A 10 -25.62 -14.90 38.78
C ILE A 10 -24.59 -14.51 37.71
N ARG A 11 -24.70 -15.14 36.54
CA ARG A 11 -23.86 -14.84 35.38
C ARG A 11 -24.42 -13.57 34.71
N THR A 12 -23.85 -12.42 35.04
CA THR A 12 -24.16 -11.15 34.38
C THR A 12 -23.86 -11.27 32.88
N LYS A 13 -24.89 -11.14 32.03
CA LYS A 13 -24.74 -11.03 30.58
C LYS A 13 -24.00 -9.72 30.28
N ALA A 14 -22.73 -9.82 29.93
CA ALA A 14 -22.00 -8.70 29.36
C ALA A 14 -22.71 -8.27 28.06
N SER A 15 -23.22 -7.04 28.05
CA SER A 15 -23.69 -6.36 26.85
C SER A 15 -22.55 -6.34 25.83
N ARG A 16 -22.69 -7.07 24.72
CA ARG A 16 -21.83 -6.89 23.54
C ARG A 16 -22.12 -5.51 22.95
N LYS A 17 -21.51 -4.47 23.52
CA LYS A 17 -21.29 -3.22 22.79
C LYS A 17 -20.52 -3.62 21.52
N GLY A 18 -21.13 -3.37 20.35
CA GLY A 18 -20.46 -3.62 19.08
C GLY A 18 -19.11 -2.94 19.10
N ALA A 19 -18.04 -3.70 18.85
CA ALA A 19 -16.71 -3.12 18.73
C ALA A 19 -16.77 -2.04 17.65
N ALA A 20 -16.37 -0.81 18.00
CA ALA A 20 -16.11 0.21 17.00
C ALA A 20 -15.05 -0.36 16.04
N PHE A 21 -15.44 -0.58 14.79
CA PHE A 21 -14.54 -1.15 13.79
C PHE A 21 -13.51 -0.09 13.42
N ALA A 22 -12.24 -0.47 13.34
CA ALA A 22 -11.20 0.42 12.82
C ALA A 22 -11.58 0.85 11.40
N GLU A 23 -11.46 2.15 11.12
CA GLU A 23 -11.69 2.65 9.76
C GLU A 23 -10.69 2.03 8.79
N GLN A 24 -11.15 1.78 7.56
CA GLN A 24 -10.30 1.31 6.48
C GLN A 24 -9.36 2.44 6.07
N ARG A 25 -8.06 2.15 6.02
CA ARG A 25 -7.04 3.09 5.54
C ARG A 25 -6.69 2.82 4.08
N LEU A 26 -6.69 3.87 3.27
CA LEU A 26 -6.33 3.87 1.87
C LEU A 26 -4.92 4.44 1.69
N ILE A 27 -4.02 3.64 1.12
CA ILE A 27 -2.62 3.99 0.88
C ILE A 27 -2.40 4.07 -0.63
N GLY A 28 -2.19 5.27 -1.15
CA GLY A 28 -1.88 5.50 -2.56
C GLY A 28 -0.38 5.44 -2.81
N LEU A 29 0.02 4.69 -3.84
CA LEU A 29 1.37 4.64 -4.37
C LEU A 29 1.33 5.08 -5.83
N ILE A 30 2.19 6.02 -6.20
CA ILE A 30 2.29 6.52 -7.57
C ILE A 30 3.75 6.84 -7.89
N GLY A 31 4.18 6.52 -9.09
CA GLY A 31 5.54 6.76 -9.54
C GLY A 31 5.67 8.12 -10.22
N ALA A 32 6.74 8.85 -9.96
CA ALA A 32 7.03 10.08 -10.69
C ALA A 32 7.38 9.83 -12.17
N GLY A 33 7.74 8.59 -12.50
CA GLY A 33 7.98 8.13 -13.86
C GLY A 33 7.74 6.63 -13.99
N PRO A 34 7.89 6.07 -15.20
CA PRO A 34 7.76 4.63 -15.42
C PRO A 34 8.86 3.85 -14.69
N ALA A 35 8.53 2.62 -14.31
CA ALA A 35 9.48 1.63 -13.75
C ALA A 35 10.28 2.11 -12.51
N VAL A 36 9.70 2.96 -11.67
CA VAL A 36 10.31 3.39 -10.39
C VAL A 36 10.06 2.43 -9.22
N GLY A 37 9.38 1.30 -9.45
CA GLY A 37 9.15 0.27 -8.43
C GLY A 37 7.82 0.32 -7.68
N VAL A 38 6.80 1.01 -8.20
CA VAL A 38 5.48 1.14 -7.55
C VAL A 38 4.86 -0.20 -7.17
N THR A 39 4.72 -1.10 -8.14
CA THR A 39 4.19 -2.45 -7.93
C THR A 39 5.00 -3.25 -6.92
N HIS A 40 6.34 -3.15 -6.98
CA HIS A 40 7.22 -3.84 -6.05
C HIS A 40 7.00 -3.36 -4.61
N THR A 41 7.00 -2.04 -4.40
CA THR A 41 6.71 -1.44 -3.10
C THR A 41 5.30 -1.78 -2.60
N ALA A 42 4.29 -1.83 -3.48
CA ALA A 42 2.93 -2.23 -3.11
C ALA A 42 2.89 -3.65 -2.55
N VAL A 43 3.54 -4.60 -3.23
CA VAL A 43 3.60 -6.00 -2.81
C VAL A 43 4.35 -6.15 -1.49
N THR A 44 5.52 -5.50 -1.34
CA THR A 44 6.30 -5.57 -0.09
C THR A 44 5.56 -4.93 1.08
N MET A 45 4.91 -3.78 0.87
CA MET A 45 4.11 -3.11 1.89
C MET A 45 2.93 -3.98 2.34
N ALA A 46 2.26 -4.65 1.40
CA ALA A 46 1.16 -5.58 1.72
C ALA A 46 1.64 -6.80 2.54
N GLY A 47 2.83 -7.33 2.20
CA GLY A 47 3.49 -8.39 2.96
C GLY A 47 3.80 -7.96 4.39
N TYR A 48 4.30 -6.73 4.59
CA TYR A 48 4.52 -6.18 5.93
C TYR A 48 3.21 -6.04 6.72
N LEU A 49 2.21 -5.38 6.16
CA LEU A 49 0.93 -5.14 6.84
C LEU A 49 0.20 -6.45 7.18
N THR A 50 0.24 -7.44 6.30
CA THR A 50 -0.46 -8.72 6.49
C THR A 50 0.33 -9.71 7.33
N GLY A 51 1.60 -9.94 6.98
CA GLY A 51 2.46 -10.92 7.63
C GLY A 51 2.93 -10.48 9.03
N ILE A 52 3.30 -9.21 9.18
CA ILE A 52 3.84 -8.66 10.43
C ILE A 52 2.74 -8.00 11.27
N CYS A 53 1.99 -7.05 10.70
CA CYS A 53 0.98 -6.30 11.45
C CYS A 53 -0.37 -7.02 11.60
N ARG A 54 -0.55 -8.19 10.97
CA ARG A 54 -1.79 -8.99 10.98
C ARG A 54 -3.03 -8.20 10.55
N ARG A 55 -2.84 -7.27 9.62
CA ARG A 55 -3.92 -6.48 9.01
C ARG A 55 -4.43 -7.18 7.76
N ARG A 56 -5.75 -7.19 7.57
CA ARG A 56 -6.35 -7.71 6.35
C ARG A 56 -6.20 -6.68 5.22
N CYS A 57 -5.39 -7.01 4.22
CA CYS A 57 -5.01 -6.08 3.15
C CYS A 57 -5.59 -6.47 1.78
N ALA A 58 -5.94 -5.45 1.00
CA ALA A 58 -6.16 -5.57 -0.44
C ALA A 58 -5.16 -4.70 -1.20
N VAL A 59 -4.70 -5.17 -2.36
CA VAL A 59 -3.85 -4.39 -3.27
C VAL A 59 -4.55 -4.25 -4.61
N LEU A 60 -4.68 -3.03 -5.10
CA LEU A 60 -5.43 -2.68 -6.30
C LEU A 60 -4.47 -2.15 -7.37
N GLU A 61 -4.47 -2.79 -8.54
CA GLU A 61 -3.83 -2.24 -9.74
C GLU A 61 -4.80 -1.24 -10.39
N TRP A 62 -4.57 0.05 -10.16
CA TRP A 62 -5.37 1.17 -10.72
C TRP A 62 -4.71 1.76 -11.96
N ASN A 63 -4.13 0.89 -12.77
CA ASN A 63 -3.47 1.23 -14.02
C ASN A 63 -3.69 0.06 -14.99
N ASP A 64 -3.27 0.22 -16.23
CA ASP A 64 -3.48 -0.73 -17.32
C ASP A 64 -2.20 -1.50 -17.69
N HIS A 65 -1.17 -1.50 -16.84
CA HIS A 65 0.12 -2.14 -17.15
C HIS A 65 0.07 -3.68 -17.09
N GLY A 66 -0.97 -4.28 -16.50
CA GLY A 66 -1.17 -5.72 -16.40
C GLY A 66 -0.11 -6.47 -15.59
N ALA A 67 0.53 -5.79 -14.62
CA ALA A 67 1.52 -6.39 -13.73
C ALA A 67 0.88 -7.45 -12.84
N PHE A 68 -0.35 -7.24 -12.38
CA PHE A 68 -1.02 -8.20 -11.49
C PHE A 68 -1.51 -9.44 -12.24
N GLU A 69 -1.83 -9.32 -13.53
CA GLU A 69 -2.09 -10.49 -14.38
C GLU A 69 -0.84 -11.37 -14.51
N ARG A 70 0.33 -10.75 -14.76
CA ARG A 70 1.60 -11.47 -14.81
C ARG A 70 1.99 -12.07 -13.45
N LEU A 71 1.70 -11.35 -12.36
CA LEU A 71 1.95 -11.81 -11.00
C LEU A 71 1.13 -13.07 -10.67
N GLU A 72 -0.16 -13.05 -10.99
CA GLU A 72 -1.05 -14.21 -10.79
C GLU A 72 -0.56 -15.42 -11.59
N GLU A 73 -0.26 -15.22 -12.89
CA GLU A 73 0.20 -16.29 -13.77
C GLU A 73 1.52 -16.90 -13.26
N SER A 74 2.46 -16.07 -12.82
CA SER A 74 3.76 -16.52 -12.30
C SER A 74 3.65 -17.26 -10.97
N CYS A 75 2.79 -16.80 -10.05
CA CYS A 75 2.70 -17.36 -8.70
C CYS A 75 1.72 -18.53 -8.58
N LEU A 76 0.65 -18.57 -9.39
CA LEU A 76 -0.42 -19.56 -9.28
C LEU A 76 -0.50 -20.50 -10.50
N GLY A 77 0.27 -20.23 -11.57
CA GLY A 77 0.40 -21.09 -12.74
C GLY A 77 -0.83 -21.13 -13.67
N LYS A 78 -1.91 -20.40 -13.34
CA LYS A 78 -3.11 -20.25 -14.18
C LYS A 78 -3.71 -18.87 -13.96
N LYS A 79 -4.18 -18.26 -15.05
CA LYS A 79 -5.14 -17.15 -14.95
C LYS A 79 -6.43 -17.72 -14.40
N ASN A 80 -6.70 -17.52 -13.11
CA ASN A 80 -8.03 -17.83 -12.62
C ASN A 80 -8.96 -16.78 -13.23
N SER A 81 -9.93 -17.24 -14.01
CA SER A 81 -11.18 -16.53 -14.32
C SER A 81 -12.06 -16.41 -13.07
N GLY A 82 -11.44 -16.25 -11.90
CA GLY A 82 -12.08 -16.12 -10.61
C GLY A 82 -13.06 -14.96 -10.61
N CYS A 83 -14.12 -15.11 -9.83
CA CYS A 83 -15.13 -14.08 -9.66
C CYS A 83 -14.47 -12.73 -9.34
N ARG A 84 -14.74 -11.71 -10.18
CA ARG A 84 -14.44 -10.28 -9.95
C ARG A 84 -12.99 -9.83 -10.16
N GLY A 85 -12.18 -10.56 -10.92
CA GLY A 85 -10.86 -10.07 -11.33
C GLY A 85 -9.80 -10.04 -10.21
N SER A 86 -10.04 -10.73 -9.08
CA SER A 86 -9.10 -10.83 -7.96
C SER A 86 -8.41 -12.19 -7.86
N PHE A 87 -7.29 -12.23 -7.15
CA PHE A 87 -6.57 -13.45 -6.75
C PHE A 87 -5.89 -13.24 -5.39
N ARG A 88 -5.39 -14.32 -4.77
CA ARG A 88 -4.78 -14.26 -3.43
C ARG A 88 -3.39 -14.88 -3.43
N ILE A 89 -2.44 -14.19 -2.81
CA ILE A 89 -1.07 -14.66 -2.55
C ILE A 89 -0.71 -14.27 -1.11
N LEU A 90 -0.17 -15.21 -0.32
CA LEU A 90 0.28 -14.97 1.06
C LEU A 90 -0.71 -14.17 1.93
N ASP A 91 -1.99 -14.56 1.90
CA ASP A 91 -3.12 -13.92 2.60
C ASP A 91 -3.43 -12.47 2.20
N VAL A 92 -2.81 -11.96 1.13
CA VAL A 92 -3.12 -10.67 0.51
C VAL A 92 -4.04 -10.89 -0.69
N ASP A 93 -5.13 -10.11 -0.75
CA ASP A 93 -6.06 -10.12 -1.89
C ASP A 93 -5.64 -9.05 -2.92
N TYR A 94 -5.34 -9.47 -4.15
CA TYR A 94 -4.95 -8.60 -5.26
C TYR A 94 -6.09 -8.45 -6.26
N TYR A 95 -6.30 -7.24 -6.77
CA TYR A 95 -7.33 -6.91 -7.73
C TYR A 95 -6.72 -6.32 -9.00
N ARG A 96 -6.91 -7.02 -10.13
CA ARG A 96 -6.53 -6.56 -11.47
C ARG A 96 -7.51 -5.50 -11.96
N ASN A 97 -7.06 -4.57 -12.81
CA ASN A 97 -7.93 -3.57 -13.47
C ASN A 97 -8.91 -2.91 -12.48
N ALA A 98 -8.40 -2.49 -11.32
CA ALA A 98 -9.22 -1.98 -10.25
C ALA A 98 -9.75 -0.57 -10.56
N GLY A 99 -10.93 -0.27 -10.02
CA GLY A 99 -11.53 1.05 -10.11
C GLY A 99 -12.43 1.34 -8.91
N THR A 100 -13.27 2.36 -9.04
CA THR A 100 -14.17 2.84 -7.98
C THR A 100 -15.04 1.74 -7.39
N GLU A 101 -15.54 0.83 -8.24
CA GLU A 101 -16.32 -0.33 -7.81
C GLU A 101 -15.53 -1.30 -6.91
N THR A 102 -14.22 -1.45 -7.17
CA THR A 102 -13.31 -2.25 -6.35
C THR A 102 -13.09 -1.61 -4.98
N LEU A 103 -12.98 -0.28 -4.87
CA LEU A 103 -12.93 0.40 -3.56
C LEU A 103 -14.21 0.19 -2.75
N VAL A 104 -15.37 0.34 -3.39
CA VAL A 104 -16.67 0.09 -2.75
C VAL A 104 -16.74 -1.36 -2.27
N LEU A 105 -16.27 -2.31 -3.08
CA LEU A 105 -16.16 -3.71 -2.69
C LEU A 105 -15.22 -3.88 -1.50
N CYS A 106 -14.07 -3.22 -1.48
CA CYS A 106 -13.12 -3.31 -0.38
C CYS A 106 -13.72 -2.81 0.94
N LYS A 107 -14.50 -1.72 0.91
CA LYS A 107 -15.26 -1.23 2.07
C LYS A 107 -16.29 -2.27 2.54
N LYS A 108 -17.08 -2.83 1.61
CA LYS A 108 -18.08 -3.89 1.93
C LYS A 108 -17.44 -5.13 2.53
N LEU A 109 -16.28 -5.54 1.99
CA LEU A 109 -15.50 -6.68 2.47
C LEU A 109 -14.71 -6.37 3.75
N ARG A 110 -14.66 -5.11 4.21
CA ARG A 110 -14.01 -4.69 5.46
C ARG A 110 -12.51 -5.00 5.48
N TYR A 111 -11.79 -4.71 4.40
CA TYR A 111 -10.32 -4.64 4.48
C TYR A 111 -9.92 -3.52 5.44
N GLN A 112 -8.88 -3.75 6.22
CA GLN A 112 -8.32 -2.75 7.13
C GLN A 112 -7.38 -1.81 6.39
N GLU A 113 -6.63 -2.34 5.43
CA GLU A 113 -5.67 -1.61 4.61
C GLU A 113 -5.98 -1.87 3.14
N VAL A 114 -6.04 -0.81 2.34
CA VAL A 114 -6.18 -0.89 0.89
C VAL A 114 -5.03 -0.14 0.27
N ILE A 115 -4.14 -0.85 -0.41
CA ILE A 115 -3.02 -0.26 -1.15
C ILE A 115 -3.44 -0.11 -2.61
N VAL A 116 -3.23 1.06 -3.19
CA VAL A 116 -3.55 1.35 -4.58
C VAL A 116 -2.29 1.68 -5.35
N ASP A 117 -1.98 0.88 -6.36
CA ASP A 117 -0.92 1.11 -7.33
C ASP A 117 -1.48 1.89 -8.52
N TYR A 118 -1.23 3.20 -8.54
CA TYR A 118 -1.69 4.10 -9.60
C TYR A 118 -0.79 4.11 -10.84
N GLY A 119 0.29 3.33 -10.87
CA GLY A 119 1.28 3.38 -11.93
C GLY A 119 2.11 4.66 -11.92
N ALA A 120 2.35 5.26 -13.09
CA ALA A 120 3.11 6.51 -13.20
C ALA A 120 2.17 7.74 -13.20
N ALA A 121 2.63 8.87 -12.68
CA ALA A 121 1.87 10.12 -12.61
C ALA A 121 1.39 10.58 -14.00
N ALA A 122 2.18 10.36 -15.05
CA ALA A 122 1.79 10.64 -16.44
C ALA A 122 0.55 9.86 -16.91
N GLY A 123 0.12 8.81 -16.19
CA GLY A 123 -1.08 8.03 -16.47
C GLY A 123 -2.40 8.68 -16.05
N GLY A 124 -2.39 9.89 -15.45
CA GLY A 124 -3.60 10.68 -15.22
C GLY A 124 -4.41 10.33 -13.97
N ASN A 125 -3.86 9.52 -13.07
CA ASN A 125 -4.55 9.08 -11.85
C ASN A 125 -4.29 9.96 -10.62
N GLN A 126 -3.76 11.17 -10.79
CA GLN A 126 -3.32 11.99 -9.65
C GLN A 126 -4.47 12.40 -8.72
N GLU A 127 -5.64 12.71 -9.26
CA GLU A 127 -6.78 13.16 -8.44
C GLU A 127 -7.24 12.08 -7.46
N GLU A 128 -7.32 10.82 -7.89
CA GLU A 128 -7.68 9.70 -7.02
C GLU A 128 -6.57 9.43 -6.01
N PHE A 129 -5.30 9.55 -6.42
CA PHE A 129 -4.17 9.43 -5.50
C PHE A 129 -4.24 10.45 -4.35
N PHE A 130 -4.56 11.71 -4.62
CA PHE A 130 -4.66 12.75 -3.59
C PHE A 130 -5.86 12.58 -2.64
N ARG A 131 -6.78 11.65 -2.92
CA ARG A 131 -7.89 11.28 -2.02
C ARG A 131 -7.51 10.18 -1.03
N CYS A 132 -6.33 9.56 -1.16
CA CYS A 132 -5.85 8.55 -0.22
C CYS A 132 -5.46 9.15 1.14
N ASP A 133 -5.63 8.35 2.21
CA ASP A 133 -5.26 8.73 3.58
C ASP A 133 -3.74 8.85 3.74
N ARG A 134 -2.98 7.98 3.06
CA ARG A 134 -1.52 8.06 2.93
C ARG A 134 -1.14 8.12 1.46
N GLN A 135 -0.21 9.00 1.12
CA GLN A 135 0.11 9.36 -0.26
C GLN A 135 1.63 9.28 -0.45
N PHE A 136 2.11 8.28 -1.18
CA PHE A 136 3.54 8.13 -1.46
C PHE A 136 3.85 8.31 -2.94
N LEU A 137 4.64 9.35 -3.25
CA LEU A 137 5.27 9.52 -4.57
C LEU A 137 6.59 8.77 -4.58
N LEU A 138 6.70 7.77 -5.44
CA LEU A 138 7.92 7.01 -5.64
C LEU A 138 8.79 7.69 -6.71
N ALA A 139 10.04 7.92 -6.36
CA ALA A 139 11.04 8.58 -7.19
C ALA A 139 12.13 7.59 -7.60
N GLY A 140 12.44 7.57 -8.90
CA GLY A 140 13.69 7.03 -9.41
C GLY A 140 14.72 8.17 -9.47
N LEU A 141 15.82 8.04 -8.74
CA LEU A 141 16.89 9.05 -8.73
C LEU A 141 18.13 8.62 -9.52
N SER A 142 17.99 7.58 -10.35
CA SER A 142 18.96 7.30 -11.41
C SER A 142 18.94 8.41 -12.44
N GLU A 143 20.05 8.62 -13.14
CA GLU A 143 20.31 9.75 -14.03
C GLU A 143 19.25 9.88 -15.14
N TRP A 144 18.67 8.76 -15.59
CA TRP A 144 17.60 8.73 -16.60
C TRP A 144 16.17 8.88 -16.02
N GLN A 145 16.00 8.90 -14.70
CA GLN A 145 14.70 9.02 -14.02
C GLN A 145 14.53 10.35 -13.26
N THR A 146 15.62 11.04 -12.90
CA THR A 146 15.58 12.30 -12.13
C THR A 146 14.73 13.38 -12.79
N GLY A 147 14.78 13.50 -14.13
CA GLY A 147 13.99 14.49 -14.86
C GLY A 147 12.49 14.35 -14.63
N ALA A 148 11.96 13.12 -14.72
CA ALA A 148 10.55 12.83 -14.47
C ALA A 148 10.15 13.14 -13.02
N PHE A 149 11.05 12.88 -12.07
CA PHE A 149 10.84 13.24 -10.68
C PHE A 149 10.78 14.75 -10.45
N LEU A 150 11.75 15.51 -10.97
CA LEU A 150 11.78 16.97 -10.84
C LEU A 150 10.53 17.62 -11.44
N GLU A 151 10.11 17.16 -12.63
CA GLU A 151 8.91 17.66 -13.29
C GLU A 151 7.65 17.40 -12.43
N THR A 152 7.45 16.15 -12.00
CA THR A 152 6.26 15.75 -11.22
C THR A 152 6.24 16.45 -9.86
N ALA A 153 7.31 16.36 -9.09
CA ALA A 153 7.38 16.94 -7.74
C ALA A 153 7.31 18.47 -7.78
N GLY A 154 7.97 19.10 -8.77
CA GLY A 154 7.91 20.55 -8.98
C GLY A 154 6.53 21.05 -9.38
N ALA A 155 5.77 20.27 -10.17
CA ALA A 155 4.38 20.58 -10.49
C ALA A 155 3.48 20.46 -9.25
N TRP A 156 3.61 19.37 -8.48
CA TRP A 156 2.76 19.11 -7.32
C TRP A 156 3.02 20.05 -6.15
N LYS A 157 4.29 20.41 -5.91
CA LYS A 157 4.65 21.40 -4.88
C LYS A 157 3.97 22.75 -5.12
N ARG A 158 3.75 23.13 -6.38
CA ARG A 158 2.99 24.34 -6.74
C ARG A 158 1.48 24.20 -6.50
N ALA A 159 0.96 22.97 -6.49
CA ALA A 159 -0.46 22.67 -6.36
C ALA A 159 -0.93 22.42 -4.90
N GLY A 160 -0.04 22.01 -3.99
CA GLY A 160 -0.38 21.80 -2.57
C GLY A 160 0.51 20.78 -1.84
N THR A 161 0.15 20.43 -0.61
CA THR A 161 0.86 19.48 0.27
C THR A 161 -0.03 18.30 0.67
N GLY A 162 0.58 17.16 1.03
CA GLY A 162 -0.16 15.97 1.50
C GLY A 162 0.54 14.64 1.22
N TRP A 163 1.50 14.64 0.31
CA TRP A 163 2.25 13.46 -0.10
C TRP A 163 3.67 13.41 0.48
N GLU A 164 4.19 12.21 0.62
CA GLU A 164 5.56 11.92 1.07
C GLU A 164 6.36 11.31 -0.08
N THR A 165 7.65 11.66 -0.19
CA THR A 165 8.51 11.12 -1.27
C THR A 165 9.30 9.91 -0.79
N LEU A 166 9.27 8.84 -1.59
CA LEU A 166 10.08 7.65 -1.38
C LEU A 166 11.04 7.44 -2.58
N ALA A 167 12.34 7.37 -2.34
CA ALA A 167 13.33 7.04 -3.38
C ALA A 167 13.63 5.55 -3.38
N VAL A 168 13.45 4.91 -4.54
CA VAL A 168 13.73 3.47 -4.74
C VAL A 168 15.13 3.25 -5.32
N PHE A 169 15.51 4.08 -6.31
CA PHE A 169 16.80 3.99 -7.01
C PHE A 169 17.59 5.29 -6.92
N GLY A 170 18.88 5.23 -7.27
CA GLY A 170 19.79 6.37 -7.33
C GLY A 170 20.66 6.55 -6.07
N SER A 171 21.69 7.39 -6.18
CA SER A 171 22.70 7.59 -5.14
C SER A 171 22.19 8.46 -3.97
N GLU A 172 22.89 8.42 -2.83
CA GLU A 172 22.63 9.33 -1.71
C GLU A 172 22.98 10.79 -2.03
N GLU A 173 23.98 11.01 -2.90
CA GLU A 173 24.32 12.34 -3.37
C GLU A 173 23.17 12.95 -4.17
N THR A 174 22.63 12.20 -5.14
CA THR A 174 21.48 12.64 -5.93
C THR A 174 20.27 12.89 -5.03
N ARG A 175 19.99 12.01 -4.07
CA ARG A 175 18.89 12.21 -3.10
C ARG A 175 19.03 13.54 -2.36
N LYS A 176 20.19 13.81 -1.76
CA LYS A 176 20.44 15.06 -1.00
C LYS A 176 20.35 16.31 -1.89
N ASN A 177 20.85 16.22 -3.13
CA ASN A 177 20.76 17.32 -4.08
C ASN A 177 19.29 17.63 -4.43
N MET A 178 18.49 16.59 -4.68
CA MET A 178 17.07 16.73 -4.98
C MET A 178 16.26 17.24 -3.78
N GLU A 179 16.57 16.80 -2.55
CA GLU A 179 15.96 17.34 -1.33
C GLU A 179 16.22 18.85 -1.20
N LYS A 180 17.45 19.30 -1.50
CA LYS A 180 17.83 20.71 -1.46
C LYS A 180 17.14 21.53 -2.55
N GLU A 181 17.12 21.03 -3.79
CA GLU A 181 16.51 21.70 -4.94
C GLU A 181 14.99 21.85 -4.77
N LEU A 182 14.33 20.76 -4.38
CA LEU A 182 12.87 20.74 -4.24
C LEU A 182 12.40 21.21 -2.87
N GLY A 183 13.27 21.32 -1.87
CA GLY A 183 12.88 21.63 -0.49
C GLY A 183 11.87 20.63 0.08
N LEU A 184 12.08 19.34 -0.20
CA LEU A 184 11.23 18.22 0.23
C LEU A 184 12.09 17.18 0.95
N SER A 185 11.49 16.40 1.86
CA SER A 185 12.15 15.22 2.42
C SER A 185 11.90 14.01 1.53
N ILE A 186 12.98 13.27 1.23
CA ILE A 186 12.96 12.08 0.40
C ILE A 186 13.52 10.93 1.22
N ARG A 187 12.67 9.99 1.64
CA ARG A 187 13.10 8.79 2.37
C ARG A 187 13.50 7.69 1.41
N ARG A 188 14.58 6.97 1.71
CA ARG A 188 15.01 5.83 0.90
C ARG A 188 14.24 4.58 1.30
N VAL A 189 13.63 3.93 0.31
CA VAL A 189 13.10 2.58 0.48
C VAL A 189 14.29 1.63 0.60
N PRO A 190 14.35 0.76 1.63
CA PRO A 190 15.40 -0.23 1.74
C PRO A 190 15.36 -1.21 0.58
N VAL A 191 16.53 -1.71 0.19
CA VAL A 191 16.63 -2.71 -0.89
C VAL A 191 15.89 -3.97 -0.45
N SER A 192 14.93 -4.38 -1.27
CA SER A 192 14.23 -5.65 -1.19
C SER A 192 14.44 -6.35 -2.53
N VAL A 193 15.17 -7.47 -2.51
CA VAL A 193 15.50 -8.26 -3.72
C VAL A 193 14.28 -9.02 -4.22
N ASP A 194 13.42 -9.45 -3.29
CA ASP A 194 12.17 -10.13 -3.56
C ASP A 194 11.05 -9.40 -2.83
N ALA A 195 10.03 -8.98 -3.59
CA ALA A 195 8.91 -8.21 -3.10
C ALA A 195 8.12 -8.92 -2.00
N PHE A 196 8.13 -10.25 -1.96
CA PHE A 196 7.43 -11.05 -0.96
C PHE A 196 8.22 -11.25 0.33
N THR A 197 9.50 -10.88 0.35
CA THR A 197 10.37 -11.03 1.51
C THR A 197 10.44 -9.73 2.31
N VAL A 198 9.98 -9.80 3.57
CA VAL A 198 10.04 -8.70 4.54
C VAL A 198 11.21 -8.94 5.50
N THR A 199 12.32 -8.24 5.28
CA THR A 199 13.50 -8.27 6.16
C THR A 199 13.35 -7.30 7.32
N GLU A 200 14.20 -7.39 8.35
CA GLU A 200 14.23 -6.46 9.49
C GLU A 200 14.33 -5.00 9.04
N THR A 201 15.25 -4.68 8.11
CA THR A 201 15.39 -3.32 7.57
C THR A 201 14.12 -2.82 6.88
N VAL A 202 13.39 -3.72 6.18
CA VAL A 202 12.11 -3.39 5.55
C VAL A 202 11.02 -3.18 6.61
N MET A 203 10.99 -3.99 7.67
CA MET A 203 10.06 -3.83 8.79
C MET A 203 10.26 -2.48 9.49
N ASP A 204 11.50 -2.14 9.85
CA ASP A 204 11.85 -0.90 10.53
C ASP A 204 11.44 0.32 9.71
N PHE A 205 11.67 0.26 8.41
CA PHE A 205 11.26 1.31 7.49
C PHE A 205 9.74 1.49 7.48
N TYR A 206 8.96 0.42 7.28
CA TYR A 206 7.50 0.54 7.23
C TYR A 206 6.89 0.94 8.56
N GLN A 207 7.48 0.54 9.69
CA GLN A 207 7.03 0.98 11.02
C GLN A 207 7.17 2.50 11.23
N GLN A 208 8.14 3.14 10.56
CA GLN A 208 8.32 4.59 10.65
C GLN A 208 7.36 5.37 9.76
N ILE A 209 6.90 4.76 8.65
CA ILE A 209 6.12 5.47 7.64
C ILE A 209 4.64 5.10 7.63
N LEU A 210 4.18 4.04 8.31
CA LEU A 210 2.78 3.60 8.34
C LEU A 210 2.16 3.75 9.73
#